data_AF-A0A534GTL3-F1
#
_entry.id   AF-A0A534GTL3-F1
#
_cell.length_a   1.000
_cell.length_b   1.000
_cell.length_c   1.000
_cell.angle_alpha   90.00
_cell.angle_beta   90.00
_cell.angle_gamma   90.00
#
_symmetry.space_group_name_H-M   'P 1'
#
loop_
_entity.id
_entity.type
_entity.pdbx_description
1 polymer ?
#
loop_
_entity_poly.entity_id
_entity_poly.type
_entity_poly.pdbx_seq_one_letter_code
_entity_poly.pdbx_strand_id
1 'polypeptide(L)'
;MEGAAQEVQREFPRLGPRKLKDENTATRAIVSGDRMEIHVTDDAIGRYFRRYQLGLRFVAHGAKAKTTCEWTGLTSDQLLTLCKRWGFDLMKTPRGPAPSSFHDFFDSKKRRAEAALFVSFCRTLGALPARTGKDAAVRLPCIENGERLCEAFEAFREWAPTSTLTFEHAILLARGVVQAELITLAQCPNCDGAMLV
;
A
#
# COMPACT_ATOMS: atom_id res chain seq x y z
N MET A 1 2.69 -49.19 14.06
CA MET A 1 2.28 -48.02 14.87
C MET A 1 2.98 -46.80 14.29
N GLU A 2 2.73 -46.36 13.05
CA GLU A 2 1.48 -45.86 12.44
C GLU A 2 0.74 -44.83 13.30
N GLY A 3 0.64 -43.61 12.76
CA GLY A 3 0.05 -42.40 13.36
C GLY A 3 0.62 -41.15 12.67
N ALA A 4 0.40 -40.98 11.37
CA ALA A 4 -0.72 -40.23 10.77
C ALA A 4 -0.40 -38.74 10.59
N ALA A 5 0.28 -38.43 9.48
CA ALA A 5 0.35 -37.09 8.91
C ALA A 5 -1.01 -36.75 8.30
N GLN A 6 -1.66 -35.71 8.82
CA GLN A 6 -2.97 -35.27 8.34
C GLN A 6 -2.78 -34.21 7.26
N GLU A 7 -2.85 -34.68 6.01
CA GLU A 7 -2.80 -33.89 4.80
C GLU A 7 -4.15 -33.16 4.62
N VAL A 8 -4.17 -31.84 4.80
CA VAL A 8 -5.36 -31.02 4.57
C VAL A 8 -5.47 -30.72 3.07
N GLN A 9 -6.17 -31.60 2.34
CA GLN A 9 -6.62 -31.34 0.98
C GLN A 9 -7.58 -30.13 0.98
N ARG A 10 -7.13 -29.00 0.45
CA ARG A 10 -8.01 -27.90 0.07
C ARG A 10 -8.39 -28.10 -1.40
N GLU A 11 -9.56 -28.69 -1.63
CA GLU A 11 -10.17 -28.74 -2.96
C GLU A 11 -10.54 -27.32 -3.41
N PHE A 12 -9.82 -26.82 -4.41
CA PHE A 12 -10.25 -25.67 -5.20
C PHE A 12 -11.29 -26.13 -6.23
N PRO A 13 -12.46 -25.47 -6.35
CA PRO A 13 -13.41 -25.82 -7.40
C PRO A 13 -12.82 -25.48 -8.78
N ARG A 14 -12.61 -26.51 -9.59
CA ARG A 14 -12.17 -26.39 -10.99
C ARG A 14 -13.31 -25.80 -11.82
N LEU A 15 -13.16 -24.54 -12.25
CA LEU A 15 -14.00 -23.97 -13.30
C LEU A 15 -13.60 -24.61 -14.64
N GLY A 16 -14.45 -25.50 -15.15
CA GLY A 16 -14.29 -26.10 -16.47
C GLY A 16 -14.52 -25.08 -17.61
N PRO A 17 -13.94 -25.32 -18.80
CA PRO A 17 -14.05 -24.40 -19.92
C PRO A 17 -15.48 -24.40 -20.49
N ARG A 18 -16.12 -23.23 -20.52
CA ARG A 18 -17.39 -23.04 -21.26
C ARG A 18 -17.08 -22.92 -22.75
N LYS A 19 -17.72 -23.78 -23.54
CA LYS A 19 -17.64 -23.80 -25.00
C LYS A 19 -18.07 -22.45 -25.59
N LEU A 20 -17.19 -21.83 -26.38
CA LEU A 20 -17.57 -20.80 -27.35
C LEU A 20 -18.36 -21.49 -28.47
N LYS A 21 -19.54 -20.97 -28.78
CA LYS A 21 -20.30 -21.35 -29.96
C LYS A 21 -20.38 -20.11 -30.83
N ASP A 22 -19.68 -20.16 -31.96
CA ASP A 22 -19.76 -19.17 -33.02
C ASP A 22 -21.10 -19.33 -33.75
N GLU A 23 -21.96 -18.31 -33.74
CA GLU A 23 -22.94 -18.12 -34.82
C GLU A 23 -23.07 -16.63 -35.14
N ASN A 24 -22.61 -16.32 -36.34
CA ASN A 24 -22.60 -15.03 -37.00
C ASN A 24 -23.95 -14.85 -37.71
N THR A 25 -24.74 -13.82 -37.38
CA THR A 25 -25.84 -13.35 -38.25
C THR A 25 -26.06 -11.86 -38.00
N ALA A 26 -25.72 -11.05 -39.00
CA ALA A 26 -26.06 -9.64 -39.09
C ALA A 26 -27.55 -9.48 -39.39
N THR A 27 -28.24 -8.56 -38.73
CA THR A 27 -29.23 -7.63 -39.35
C THR A 27 -29.47 -6.44 -38.40
N ARG A 28 -29.45 -5.25 -39.00
CA ARG A 28 -29.65 -3.92 -38.41
C ARG A 28 -30.96 -3.76 -37.62
N ALA A 29 -30.91 -3.02 -36.52
CA ALA A 29 -31.98 -2.12 -36.10
C ALA A 29 -31.36 -0.88 -35.42
N ILE A 30 -31.57 0.28 -36.04
CA ILE A 30 -31.27 1.60 -35.49
C ILE A 30 -32.34 1.88 -34.43
N VAL A 31 -31.94 1.96 -33.16
CA VAL A 31 -32.71 2.61 -32.10
C VAL A 31 -31.75 3.47 -31.30
N SER A 32 -31.91 4.78 -31.46
CA SER A 32 -31.25 5.81 -30.68
C SER A 32 -31.59 5.65 -29.20
N GLY A 33 -30.63 5.13 -28.46
CA GLY A 33 -30.53 5.28 -27.02
C GLY A 33 -29.07 5.60 -26.74
N ASP A 34 -28.83 6.73 -26.07
CA ASP A 34 -27.50 7.21 -25.70
C ASP A 34 -26.84 6.21 -24.75
N ARG A 35 -26.29 5.14 -25.34
CA ARG A 35 -25.48 4.14 -24.64
C ARG A 35 -24.16 4.82 -24.37
N MET A 36 -23.93 5.19 -23.11
CA MET A 36 -22.58 5.44 -22.65
C MET A 36 -21.78 4.14 -22.87
N GLU A 37 -21.04 4.09 -23.98
CA GLU A 37 -20.10 3.02 -24.26
C GLU A 37 -18.95 3.15 -23.27
N ILE A 38 -19.02 2.37 -22.20
CA ILE A 38 -17.93 2.26 -21.23
C ILE A 38 -16.85 1.39 -21.87
N HIS A 39 -15.93 2.01 -22.61
CA HIS A 39 -14.69 1.37 -23.04
C HIS A 39 -13.78 1.19 -21.83
N VAL A 40 -14.07 0.18 -21.02
CA VAL A 40 -13.18 -0.22 -19.94
C VAL A 40 -12.00 -0.94 -20.58
N THR A 41 -10.85 -0.26 -20.71
CA THR A 41 -9.59 -0.93 -21.05
C THR A 41 -9.16 -1.83 -19.89
N ASP A 42 -8.45 -2.91 -20.19
CA ASP A 42 -7.93 -3.85 -19.18
C ASP A 42 -7.12 -3.11 -18.09
N ASP A 43 -6.38 -2.05 -18.49
CA ASP A 43 -5.66 -1.13 -17.61
C ASP A 43 -6.55 -0.42 -16.58
N ALA A 44 -7.79 -0.06 -16.94
CA ALA A 44 -8.72 0.59 -16.02
C ALA A 44 -9.26 -0.39 -14.96
N ILE A 45 -9.54 -1.64 -15.34
CA ILE A 45 -9.95 -2.71 -14.42
C ILE A 45 -8.79 -3.04 -13.48
N GLY A 46 -7.60 -3.24 -14.04
CA GLY A 46 -6.38 -3.52 -13.28
C GLY A 46 -6.08 -2.42 -12.26
N ARG A 47 -6.16 -1.15 -12.68
CA ARG A 47 -5.96 -0.01 -11.77
C ARG A 47 -7.02 0.04 -10.67
N TYR A 48 -8.28 -0.24 -10.99
CA TYR A 48 -9.35 -0.28 -9.99
C TYR A 48 -9.08 -1.36 -8.92
N PHE A 49 -8.70 -2.57 -9.35
CA PHE A 49 -8.40 -3.68 -8.43
C PHE A 49 -7.18 -3.38 -7.55
N ARG A 50 -6.10 -2.83 -8.13
CA ARG A 50 -4.90 -2.41 -7.37
C ARG A 50 -5.22 -1.42 -6.27
N ARG A 51 -6.08 -0.43 -6.54
CA ARG A 51 -6.54 0.53 -5.50
C ARG A 51 -7.22 -0.14 -4.32
N TYR A 52 -8.05 -1.15 -4.60
CA TYR A 52 -8.78 -1.90 -3.57
C TYR A 52 -7.84 -2.79 -2.76
N GLN A 53 -6.94 -3.52 -3.43
CA GLN A 53 -5.92 -4.32 -2.76
C GLN A 53 -5.02 -3.46 -1.87
N LEU A 54 -4.55 -2.33 -2.39
CA LEU A 54 -3.73 -1.38 -1.65
C LEU A 54 -4.48 -0.83 -0.43
N GLY A 55 -5.76 -0.49 -0.59
CA GLY A 55 -6.61 -0.02 0.51
C GLY A 55 -6.73 -1.04 1.63
N LEU A 56 -6.95 -2.32 1.29
CA LEU A 56 -6.99 -3.40 2.28
C LEU A 56 -5.63 -3.60 2.97
N ARG A 57 -4.51 -3.55 2.24
CA ARG A 57 -3.15 -3.64 2.82
C ARG A 57 -2.88 -2.49 3.79
N PHE A 58 -3.22 -1.26 3.42
CA PHE A 58 -3.09 -0.09 4.29
C PHE A 58 -3.88 -0.28 5.59
N VAL A 59 -5.14 -0.70 5.50
CA VAL A 59 -5.98 -0.95 6.68
C VAL A 59 -5.42 -2.10 7.53
N ALA A 60 -4.92 -3.17 6.90
CA ALA A 60 -4.28 -4.28 7.60
C ALA A 60 -3.04 -3.84 8.40
N HIS A 61 -2.26 -2.90 7.85
CA HIS A 61 -1.11 -2.28 8.52
C HIS A 61 -1.51 -1.20 9.55
N GLY A 62 -2.81 -0.94 9.74
CA GLY A 62 -3.31 0.02 10.71
C GLY A 62 -3.29 1.47 10.24
N ALA A 63 -3.24 1.71 8.93
CA ALA A 63 -3.37 3.05 8.36
C ALA A 63 -4.75 3.65 8.68
N LYS A 64 -4.77 4.96 8.92
CA LYS A 64 -5.99 5.74 9.11
C LYS A 64 -6.72 5.90 7.79
N ALA A 65 -8.05 5.99 7.87
CA ALA A 65 -8.90 6.15 6.69
C ALA A 65 -8.46 7.32 5.79
N LYS A 66 -8.09 8.47 6.36
CA LYS A 66 -7.59 9.63 5.59
C LYS A 66 -6.33 9.28 4.80
N THR A 67 -5.35 8.64 5.43
CA THR A 67 -4.12 8.20 4.78
C THR A 67 -4.41 7.18 3.67
N THR A 68 -5.26 6.20 3.95
CA THR A 68 -5.67 5.19 2.96
C THR A 68 -6.35 5.84 1.75
N CYS A 69 -7.31 6.74 1.96
CA CYS A 69 -7.99 7.45 0.87
C CYS A 69 -7.02 8.30 0.06
N GLU A 70 -6.08 9.00 0.71
CA GLU A 70 -5.08 9.83 0.04
C GLU A 70 -4.16 9.04 -0.89
N TRP A 71 -3.68 7.87 -0.46
CA TRP A 71 -2.75 7.05 -1.25
C TRP A 71 -3.44 6.18 -2.31
N THR A 72 -4.65 5.74 -2.04
CA THR A 72 -5.41 4.87 -2.95
C THR A 72 -6.34 5.64 -3.89
N GLY A 73 -6.61 6.91 -3.58
CA GLY A 73 -7.66 7.72 -4.21
C GLY A 73 -9.10 7.28 -3.91
N LEU A 74 -9.31 6.25 -3.08
CA LEU A 74 -10.65 5.79 -2.70
C LEU A 74 -11.38 6.89 -1.93
N THR A 75 -12.69 7.00 -2.11
CA THR A 75 -13.52 7.82 -1.22
C THR A 75 -13.70 7.12 0.13
N SER A 76 -14.04 7.88 1.18
CA SER A 76 -14.34 7.31 2.49
C SER A 76 -15.44 6.25 2.42
N ASP A 77 -16.47 6.45 1.61
CA ASP A 77 -17.58 5.50 1.42
C ASP A 77 -17.15 4.24 0.69
N GLN A 78 -16.27 4.37 -0.31
CA GLN A 78 -15.67 3.23 -1.01
C GLN A 78 -14.83 2.40 -0.05
N LEU A 79 -14.00 3.05 0.78
CA LEU A 79 -13.17 2.38 1.77
C LEU A 79 -14.01 1.69 2.87
N LEU A 80 -15.07 2.35 3.37
CA LEU A 80 -15.99 1.76 4.33
C LEU A 80 -16.70 0.52 3.76
N THR A 81 -17.22 0.64 2.54
CA THR A 81 -17.86 -0.47 1.82
C THR A 81 -16.88 -1.61 1.58
N LEU A 82 -15.65 -1.30 1.15
CA LEU A 82 -14.58 -2.26 0.93
C LEU A 82 -14.25 -3.03 2.22
N CYS A 83 -14.01 -2.33 3.33
CA CYS A 83 -13.68 -2.97 4.58
C CYS A 83 -14.83 -3.85 5.12
N LYS A 84 -16.08 -3.36 5.07
CA LYS A 84 -17.26 -4.16 5.45
C LYS A 84 -17.37 -5.44 4.63
N ARG A 85 -17.18 -5.35 3.31
CA ARG A 85 -17.28 -6.50 2.40
C ARG A 85 -16.23 -7.57 2.68
N TRP A 86 -15.03 -7.16 3.09
CA TRP A 86 -13.90 -8.07 3.31
C TRP A 86 -13.60 -8.33 4.80
N GLY A 87 -14.50 -7.94 5.70
CA GLY A 87 -14.39 -8.22 7.14
C GLY A 87 -13.31 -7.43 7.88
N PHE A 88 -12.81 -6.33 7.30
CA PHE A 88 -11.89 -5.42 7.98
C PHE A 88 -12.68 -4.42 8.83
N ASP A 89 -12.20 -4.18 10.05
CA ASP A 89 -12.80 -3.20 10.95
C ASP A 89 -11.96 -1.92 10.99
N LEU A 90 -12.40 -0.91 10.24
CA LEU A 90 -11.78 0.42 10.24
C LEU A 90 -11.82 1.09 11.61
N MET A 91 -12.74 0.70 12.50
CA MET A 91 -12.86 1.25 13.85
C MET A 91 -11.78 0.71 14.80
N LYS A 92 -11.08 -0.37 14.41
CA LYS A 92 -9.90 -0.88 15.13
C LYS A 92 -8.61 -0.15 14.78
N THR A 93 -8.64 0.76 13.80
CA THR A 93 -7.47 1.60 13.52
C THR A 93 -7.14 2.46 14.74
N PRO A 94 -5.85 2.71 15.04
CA PRO A 94 -5.45 3.52 16.18
C PRO A 94 -6.14 4.89 16.16
N ARG A 95 -6.83 5.24 17.26
CA ARG A 95 -7.53 6.52 17.42
C ARG A 95 -6.54 7.69 17.49
N GLY A 96 -7.04 8.90 17.22
CA GLY A 96 -6.28 10.15 17.26
C GLY A 96 -5.81 10.63 15.88
N PRO A 97 -5.11 11.77 15.80
CA PRO A 97 -4.53 12.26 14.54
C PRO A 97 -3.36 11.38 14.07
N ALA A 98 -2.99 11.49 12.80
CA ALA A 98 -1.72 10.96 12.30
C ALA A 98 -0.55 11.69 12.99
N PRO A 99 0.59 11.01 13.25
CA PRO A 99 1.76 11.67 13.77
C PRO A 99 2.22 12.76 12.78
N SER A 100 2.65 13.89 13.32
CA SER A 100 3.12 15.04 12.54
C SER A 100 4.52 15.49 12.93
N SER A 101 5.08 14.96 14.02
CA SER A 101 6.39 15.32 14.54
C SER A 101 7.45 14.30 14.15
N PHE A 102 8.61 14.77 13.71
CA PHE A 102 9.77 13.92 13.46
C PHE A 102 10.58 13.63 14.72
N HIS A 103 10.36 14.35 15.83
CA HIS A 103 11.13 14.19 17.07
C HIS A 103 11.12 12.75 17.58
N ASP A 104 9.97 12.08 17.46
CA ASP A 104 9.77 10.68 17.77
C ASP A 104 10.86 9.75 17.22
N PHE A 105 11.36 10.01 16.01
CA PHE A 105 12.42 9.18 15.41
C PHE A 105 13.79 9.38 16.08
N PHE A 106 13.99 10.48 16.78
CA PHE A 106 15.26 10.86 17.40
C PHE A 106 15.28 10.67 18.92
N ASP A 107 14.16 10.29 19.56
CA ASP A 107 14.06 10.05 21.01
C ASP A 107 15.08 9.02 21.54
N SER A 108 15.48 8.05 20.70
CA SER A 108 16.48 7.07 21.07
C SER A 108 17.30 6.62 19.86
N LYS A 109 18.52 6.13 20.14
CA LYS A 109 19.39 5.52 19.12
C LYS A 109 18.69 4.37 18.39
N LYS A 110 17.89 3.57 19.10
CA LYS A 110 17.12 2.46 18.55
C LYS A 110 16.06 2.97 17.55
N ARG A 111 15.22 3.94 17.93
CA ARG A 111 14.19 4.51 17.03
C ARG A 111 14.83 5.15 15.79
N ARG A 112 15.96 5.84 15.95
CA ARG A 112 16.70 6.45 14.84
C ARG A 112 17.25 5.40 13.88
N ALA A 113 17.81 4.30 14.40
CA ALA A 113 18.31 3.20 13.60
C ALA A 113 17.19 2.46 12.86
N GLU A 114 16.06 2.20 13.53
CA GLU A 114 14.87 1.58 12.90
C GLU A 114 14.30 2.46 11.79
N ALA A 115 14.22 3.78 12.01
CA ALA A 115 13.80 4.73 10.99
C ALA A 115 14.77 4.74 9.80
N ALA A 116 16.08 4.78 10.05
CA ALA A 116 17.09 4.70 8.99
C ALA A 116 17.00 3.38 8.19
N LEU A 117 16.76 2.26 8.88
CA LEU A 117 16.56 0.95 8.26
C LEU A 117 15.31 0.94 7.35
N PHE A 118 14.17 1.42 7.85
CA PHE A 118 12.95 1.51 7.05
C PHE A 118 13.14 2.37 5.80
N VAL A 119 13.77 3.54 5.93
CA VAL A 119 14.03 4.42 4.77
C VAL A 119 14.99 3.75 3.78
N SER A 120 15.94 2.96 4.27
CA SER A 120 16.83 2.16 3.42
C SER A 120 16.04 1.14 2.60
N PHE A 121 15.10 0.40 3.22
CA PHE A 121 14.19 -0.47 2.47
C PHE A 121 13.37 0.30 1.43
N CYS A 122 12.85 1.47 1.79
CA CYS A 122 12.08 2.28 0.86
C CYS A 122 12.92 2.73 -0.35
N ARG A 123 14.20 3.07 -0.17
CA ARG A 123 15.11 3.39 -1.29
C ARG A 123 15.42 2.17 -2.14
N THR A 124 15.75 1.04 -1.52
CA THR A 124 16.10 -0.21 -2.22
C THR A 124 14.94 -0.75 -3.05
N LEU A 125 13.72 -0.69 -2.54
CA LEU A 125 12.52 -1.17 -3.23
C LEU A 125 11.89 -0.12 -4.15
N GLY A 126 12.45 1.09 -4.21
CA GLY A 126 11.95 2.18 -5.06
C GLY A 126 10.63 2.79 -4.59
N ALA A 127 10.29 2.69 -3.31
CA ALA A 127 9.11 3.32 -2.72
C ALA A 127 9.23 4.84 -2.61
N LEU A 128 10.45 5.37 -2.62
CA LEU A 128 10.72 6.82 -2.64
C LEU A 128 11.18 7.26 -4.03
N PRO A 129 10.62 8.35 -4.58
CA PRO A 129 11.10 8.92 -5.83
C PRO A 129 12.55 9.41 -5.68
N ALA A 130 13.31 9.37 -6.78
CA ALA A 130 14.67 9.91 -6.83
C ALA A 130 14.71 11.45 -6.67
N ARG A 131 13.62 12.13 -7.07
CA ARG A 131 13.49 13.58 -6.90
C ARG A 131 12.98 13.89 -5.50
N THR A 132 13.60 14.87 -4.84
CA THR A 132 13.20 15.38 -3.54
C THR A 132 12.59 16.78 -3.66
N GLY A 133 11.99 17.26 -2.57
CA GLY A 133 11.33 18.56 -2.45
C GLY A 133 9.83 18.47 -2.25
N LYS A 134 9.19 19.62 -1.96
CA LYS A 134 7.75 19.71 -1.65
C LYS A 134 6.87 19.10 -2.74
N ASP A 135 7.14 19.40 -4.00
CA ASP A 135 6.35 18.89 -5.13
C ASP A 135 6.45 17.36 -5.25
N ALA A 136 7.63 16.79 -4.98
CA ALA A 136 7.83 15.35 -4.97
C ALA A 136 7.07 14.71 -3.80
N ALA A 137 7.06 15.34 -2.63
CA ALA A 137 6.32 14.87 -1.47
C ALA A 137 4.80 14.90 -1.68
N VAL A 138 4.28 15.92 -2.36
CA VAL A 138 2.85 16.02 -2.73
C VAL A 138 2.43 14.93 -3.72
N ARG A 139 3.34 14.52 -4.62
CA ARG A 139 3.09 13.44 -5.59
C ARG A 139 3.42 12.05 -5.07
N LEU A 140 3.97 11.95 -3.85
CA LEU A 140 4.31 10.68 -3.23
C LEU A 140 3.10 9.75 -3.09
N PRO A 141 1.91 10.22 -2.68
CA PRO A 141 0.72 9.37 -2.63
C PRO A 141 0.25 8.99 -4.03
N CYS A 142 0.57 7.77 -4.43
CA CYS A 142 0.02 7.10 -5.60
C CYS A 142 0.01 5.58 -5.38
N ILE A 143 -0.66 4.85 -6.27
CA ILE A 143 -0.83 3.39 -6.14
C ILE A 143 0.55 2.71 -6.17
N GLU A 144 1.38 3.09 -7.13
CA GLU A 144 2.71 2.52 -7.37
C GLU A 144 3.65 2.70 -6.18
N ASN A 145 3.65 3.89 -5.56
CA ASN A 145 4.48 4.15 -4.38
C ASN A 145 3.88 3.48 -3.14
N GLY A 146 2.56 3.44 -3.02
CA GLY A 146 1.87 2.80 -1.89
C GLY A 146 2.12 1.30 -1.82
N GLU A 147 2.10 0.61 -2.96
CA GLU A 147 2.42 -0.82 -3.03
C GLU A 147 3.86 -1.11 -2.57
N ARG A 148 4.83 -0.35 -3.09
CA ARG A 148 6.24 -0.47 -2.70
C ARG A 148 6.48 -0.05 -1.25
N LEU A 149 5.72 0.91 -0.73
CA LEU A 149 5.78 1.29 0.68
C LEU A 149 5.28 0.16 1.57
N CYS A 150 4.20 -0.53 1.20
CA CYS A 150 3.75 -1.71 1.93
C CYS A 150 4.80 -2.83 1.90
N GLU A 151 5.43 -3.09 0.75
CA GLU A 151 6.53 -4.06 0.65
C GLU A 151 7.71 -3.67 1.55
N ALA A 152 8.11 -2.40 1.56
CA ALA A 152 9.18 -1.90 2.43
C ALA A 152 8.80 -2.00 3.92
N PHE A 153 7.54 -1.74 4.26
CA PHE A 153 7.07 -1.88 5.64
C PHE A 153 7.02 -3.34 6.07
N GLU A 154 6.56 -4.24 5.23
CA GLU A 154 6.53 -5.68 5.48
C GLU A 154 7.95 -6.24 5.70
N ALA A 155 8.89 -5.90 4.81
CA ALA A 155 10.31 -6.27 4.97
C ALA A 155 10.91 -5.70 6.26
N PHE A 156 10.59 -4.44 6.58
CA PHE A 156 11.02 -3.84 7.85
C PHE A 156 10.45 -4.59 9.07
N ARG A 157 9.18 -5.00 9.05
CA ARG A 157 8.55 -5.73 10.15
C ARG A 157 9.14 -7.13 10.34
N GLU A 158 9.62 -7.76 9.28
CA GLU A 158 10.37 -9.03 9.36
C GLU A 158 11.73 -8.84 10.05
N TRP A 159 12.44 -7.75 9.74
CA TRP A 159 13.76 -7.44 10.32
C TRP A 159 13.70 -6.86 11.74
N ALA A 160 12.67 -6.09 12.04
CA ALA A 160 12.49 -5.40 13.31
C ALA A 160 11.11 -5.71 13.93
N PRO A 161 10.82 -6.98 14.29
CA PRO A 161 9.49 -7.41 14.74
C PRO A 161 9.04 -6.73 16.04
N THR A 162 9.99 -6.31 16.87
CA THR A 162 9.75 -5.62 18.15
C THR A 162 9.70 -4.09 18.02
N SER A 163 9.80 -3.55 16.80
CA SER A 163 9.73 -2.11 16.58
C SER A 163 8.34 -1.58 16.92
N THR A 164 8.30 -0.38 17.52
CA THR A 164 7.07 0.39 17.77
C THR A 164 6.72 1.33 16.62
N LEU A 165 7.51 1.33 15.54
CA LEU A 165 7.24 2.13 14.34
C LEU A 165 5.95 1.63 13.68
N THR A 166 4.90 2.45 13.79
CA THR A 166 3.59 2.16 13.19
C THR A 166 3.57 2.56 11.71
N PHE A 167 2.60 2.06 10.95
CA PHE A 167 2.48 2.40 9.53
C PHE A 167 2.32 3.91 9.29
N GLU A 168 1.61 4.61 10.17
CA GLU A 168 1.49 6.07 10.12
C GLU A 168 2.83 6.80 10.33
N HIS A 169 3.71 6.28 11.19
CA HIS A 169 5.08 6.79 11.29
C HIS A 169 5.88 6.52 10.02
N ALA A 170 5.70 5.33 9.41
CA ALA A 170 6.34 4.98 8.15
C ALA A 170 5.96 5.97 7.02
N ILE A 171 4.67 6.32 6.93
CA ILE A 171 4.15 7.33 5.99
C ILE A 171 4.75 8.71 6.26
N LEU A 172 4.77 9.14 7.52
CA LEU A 172 5.38 10.42 7.92
C LEU A 172 6.86 10.47 7.51
N LEU A 173 7.60 9.40 7.80
CA LEU A 173 9.02 9.27 7.51
C LEU A 173 9.31 9.29 6.01
N ALA A 174 8.53 8.54 5.22
CA ALA A 174 8.64 8.55 3.75
C ALA A 174 8.39 9.95 3.17
N ARG A 175 7.36 10.67 3.63
CA ARG A 175 7.09 12.05 3.22
C ARG A 175 8.22 13.00 3.60
N GLY A 176 8.70 12.94 4.84
CA GLY A 176 9.75 13.82 5.33
C GLY A 176 11.06 13.64 4.55
N VAL A 177 11.47 12.40 4.28
CA VAL A 177 12.70 12.13 3.52
C VAL A 177 12.57 12.54 2.06
N VAL A 178 11.39 12.39 1.45
CA VAL A 178 11.15 12.87 0.07
C VAL A 178 11.12 14.39 0.03
N GLN A 179 10.53 15.05 1.02
CA GLN A 179 10.55 16.50 1.12
C GLN A 179 11.98 17.02 1.36
N ALA A 180 12.79 16.29 2.13
CA ALA A 180 14.20 16.57 2.41
C ALA A 180 14.50 17.93 3.06
N GLU A 181 13.53 18.53 3.76
CA GLU A 181 13.69 19.82 4.45
C GLU A 181 14.02 19.67 5.94
N LEU A 182 13.40 18.69 6.60
CA LEU A 182 13.50 18.49 8.05
C LEU A 182 14.23 17.22 8.44
N ILE A 183 14.20 16.22 7.57
CA ILE A 183 14.84 14.93 7.80
C ILE A 183 15.38 14.37 6.48
N THR A 184 16.49 13.66 6.53
CA THR A 184 17.03 12.92 5.38
C THR A 184 17.80 11.68 5.82
N LEU A 185 18.11 10.80 4.88
CA LEU A 185 18.99 9.67 5.12
C LEU A 185 20.40 10.00 4.61
N ALA A 186 21.34 10.04 5.55
CA ALA A 186 22.76 10.25 5.32
C ALA A 186 23.57 8.99 5.64
N GLN A 187 24.87 9.04 5.36
CA GLN A 187 25.83 8.01 5.74
C GLN A 187 26.66 8.49 6.93
N CYS A 188 26.95 7.58 7.86
CA CYS A 188 27.84 7.83 8.98
C CYS A 188 29.29 7.98 8.46
N PRO A 189 30.02 9.06 8.79
CA PRO A 189 31.37 9.28 8.29
C PRO A 189 32.42 8.29 8.85
N ASN A 190 32.06 7.48 9.86
CA ASN A 190 32.99 6.55 10.51
C ASN A 190 32.76 5.08 10.10
N CYS A 191 31.57 4.70 9.65
CA CYS A 191 31.24 3.31 9.34
C CYS A 191 30.37 3.13 8.09
N ASP A 192 30.10 4.20 7.35
CA ASP A 192 29.24 4.25 6.15
C ASP A 192 27.80 3.75 6.36
N GLY A 193 27.42 3.45 7.60
CA GLY A 193 26.08 3.02 7.96
C GLY A 193 25.05 4.11 7.68
N ALA A 194 23.88 3.71 7.18
CA ALA A 194 22.77 4.61 6.96
C ALA A 194 22.25 5.18 8.28
N MET A 195 22.08 6.50 8.34
CA MET A 195 21.58 7.21 9.50
C MET A 195 20.55 8.26 9.09
N LEU A 196 19.44 8.33 9.83
CA LEU A 196 18.50 9.43 9.68
C LEU A 196 19.11 10.68 10.32
N VAL A 197 19.11 11.82 9.65
CA VAL A 197 19.59 13.12 10.16
C VAL A 197 18.55 14.20 9.97
#